data_AF-A0ABD5SZ89-F1
#
_entry.id   AF-A0ABD5SZ89-F1
#
_cell.length_a   1.000
_cell.length_b   1.000
_cell.length_c   1.000
_cell.angle_alpha   90.00
_cell.angle_beta   90.00
_cell.angle_gamma   90.00
#
_symmetry.space_group_name_H-M   'P 1'
#
loop_
_entity.id
_entity.type
_entity.pdbx_description
1 polymer ?
#
loop_
_entity_poly.entity_id
_entity_poly.type
_entity_poly.pdbx_seq_one_letter_code
_entity_poly.pdbx_strand_id
1 'polypeptide(L)'
;MPLDNTDTDAEMQLHIPHWYDPDSTGMTITDGEGTRVVDAEGAEYLDFVSQLYCVNAGHGNRAIVDAMTEQLERIQYVSSAKRTPARAELSEGLAAVGPDSLSDVMFSVSGSEANELAMTVARDYADAPKILSRWRSYHGSTYGAGSATGDPQT
;
A
#
# COMPACT_ATOMS: atom_id res chain seq x y z
N MET A 1 19.58 -8.63 15.20
CA MET A 1 19.80 -10.04 14.86
C MET A 1 19.43 -10.16 13.39
N PRO A 2 20.34 -10.58 12.49
CA PRO A 2 19.95 -10.83 11.11
C PRO A 2 18.94 -11.99 11.12
N LEU A 3 17.83 -11.83 10.41
CA LEU A 3 16.96 -12.96 10.10
C LEU A 3 17.73 -13.82 9.11
N ASP A 4 18.11 -15.01 9.53
CA ASP A 4 18.74 -16.00 8.68
C ASP A 4 17.68 -16.58 7.75
N ASN A 5 17.81 -16.38 6.44
CA ASN A 5 16.87 -16.85 5.42
C ASN A 5 16.93 -18.38 5.21
N THR A 6 17.71 -19.13 6.01
CA THR A 6 17.83 -20.59 5.88
C THR A 6 16.92 -21.41 6.80
N ASP A 7 16.16 -20.78 7.71
CA ASP A 7 15.13 -21.47 8.52
C ASP A 7 13.77 -21.39 7.82
N THR A 8 13.69 -22.02 6.64
CA THR A 8 12.46 -22.10 5.84
C THR A 8 11.51 -23.18 6.39
N ASP A 9 10.42 -22.71 6.99
CA ASP A 9 9.07 -23.30 7.10
C ASP A 9 8.83 -24.68 7.74
N ALA A 10 9.82 -25.53 8.00
CA ALA A 10 9.52 -26.87 8.47
C ALA A 10 9.02 -26.96 9.94
N GLU A 11 9.30 -25.96 10.80
CA GLU A 11 8.95 -26.04 12.24
C GLU A 11 8.30 -24.80 12.86
N MET A 12 8.13 -23.69 12.14
CA MET A 12 7.49 -22.49 12.71
C MET A 12 5.96 -22.53 12.51
N GLN A 13 5.19 -22.59 13.60
CA GLN A 13 3.76 -22.31 13.53
C GLN A 13 3.55 -20.87 13.06
N LEU A 14 3.06 -20.72 11.82
CA LEU A 14 2.74 -19.41 11.24
C LEU A 14 1.52 -18.82 11.97
N HIS A 15 1.75 -17.85 12.85
CA HIS A 15 0.67 -17.08 13.50
C HIS A 15 0.20 -15.92 12.61
N ILE A 16 0.05 -16.19 11.31
CA ILE A 16 -0.28 -15.19 10.28
C ILE A 16 -1.44 -15.74 9.44
N PRO A 17 -2.68 -15.74 9.96
CA PRO A 17 -3.81 -16.21 9.19
C PRO A 17 -4.05 -15.28 7.99
N HIS A 18 -4.32 -15.86 6.82
CA HIS A 18 -4.77 -15.07 5.69
C HIS A 18 -6.22 -14.61 5.92
N TRP A 19 -6.52 -13.35 5.61
CA TRP A 19 -7.81 -12.72 5.91
C TRP A 19 -9.01 -13.37 5.21
N TYR A 20 -8.82 -13.96 4.03
CA TYR A 20 -9.86 -14.65 3.26
C TYR A 20 -9.86 -16.17 3.45
N ASP A 21 -8.70 -16.76 3.78
CA ASP A 21 -8.52 -18.20 3.89
C ASP A 21 -7.61 -18.52 5.09
N PRO A 22 -8.16 -18.53 6.31
CA PRO A 22 -7.36 -18.60 7.53
C PRO A 22 -6.62 -19.93 7.71
N ASP A 23 -7.02 -20.97 6.98
CA ASP A 23 -6.39 -22.29 6.99
C ASP A 23 -5.27 -22.41 5.95
N SER A 24 -5.11 -21.41 5.08
CA SER A 24 -4.04 -21.38 4.08
C SER A 24 -2.68 -21.25 4.73
N THR A 25 -1.75 -22.14 4.35
CA THR A 25 -0.34 -22.04 4.78
C THR A 25 0.47 -21.05 3.95
N GLY A 26 -0.09 -20.53 2.85
CA GLY A 26 0.59 -19.61 1.95
C GLY A 26 1.85 -20.19 1.27
N MET A 27 2.43 -19.41 0.37
CA MET A 27 3.77 -19.64 -0.17
C MET A 27 4.71 -18.59 0.44
N THR A 28 5.87 -19.01 0.91
CA THR A 28 6.87 -18.11 1.47
C THR A 28 7.76 -17.56 0.37
N ILE A 29 7.74 -16.24 0.18
CA ILE A 29 8.63 -15.52 -0.73
C ILE A 29 9.80 -14.95 0.07
N THR A 30 11.04 -15.20 -0.38
CA THR A 30 12.27 -14.84 0.33
C THR A 30 13.07 -13.74 -0.35
N ASP A 31 12.93 -13.58 -1.67
CA ASP A 31 13.65 -12.56 -2.46
C ASP A 31 12.81 -12.05 -3.64
N GLY A 32 13.22 -10.92 -4.22
CA GLY A 32 12.59 -10.34 -5.40
C GLY A 32 13.46 -9.30 -6.11
N GLU A 33 13.54 -9.42 -7.43
CA GLU A 33 14.27 -8.49 -8.31
C GLU A 33 13.42 -8.15 -9.54
N GLY A 34 13.15 -6.86 -9.73
CA GLY A 34 12.37 -6.38 -10.86
C GLY A 34 10.96 -6.98 -10.85
N THR A 35 10.65 -7.81 -11.85
CA THR A 35 9.35 -8.49 -11.97
C THR A 35 9.37 -9.92 -11.44
N ARG A 36 10.44 -10.37 -10.79
CA ARG A 36 10.60 -11.75 -10.33
C ARG A 36 10.64 -11.84 -8.81
N VAL A 37 10.18 -12.97 -8.29
CA VAL A 37 10.23 -13.33 -6.87
C VAL A 37 10.76 -14.75 -6.73
N VAL A 38 11.41 -15.05 -5.60
CA VAL A 38 11.97 -16.37 -5.29
C VAL A 38 11.31 -16.91 -4.02
N ASP A 39 10.88 -18.18 -4.04
CA ASP A 39 10.31 -18.83 -2.86
C ASP A 39 11.39 -19.38 -1.90
N ALA A 40 10.95 -19.92 -0.76
CA ALA A 40 11.80 -20.56 0.24
C ALA A 40 12.57 -21.77 -0.29
N GLU A 41 12.01 -22.48 -1.27
CA GLU A 41 12.63 -23.63 -1.94
C GLU A 41 13.62 -23.21 -3.05
N GLY A 42 13.75 -21.92 -3.33
CA GLY A 42 14.64 -21.35 -4.34
C GLY A 42 14.07 -21.36 -5.76
N ALA A 43 12.79 -21.64 -5.95
CA ALA A 43 12.13 -21.53 -7.24
C ALA A 43 11.76 -20.07 -7.55
N GLU A 44 11.94 -19.69 -8.82
CA GLU A 44 11.73 -18.32 -9.29
C GLU A 44 10.42 -18.19 -10.08
N TYR A 45 9.66 -17.15 -9.80
CA TYR A 45 8.38 -16.85 -10.42
C TYR A 45 8.37 -15.46 -11.05
N LEU A 46 7.66 -15.32 -12.18
CA LEU A 46 7.33 -14.02 -12.75
C LEU A 46 6.07 -13.50 -12.05
N ASP A 47 6.17 -12.34 -11.40
CA ASP A 47 5.07 -11.67 -10.71
C ASP A 47 4.18 -10.93 -11.72
N PHE A 48 3.10 -11.60 -12.15
CA PHE A 48 2.14 -11.06 -13.11
C PHE A 48 1.13 -10.08 -12.49
N VAL A 49 1.11 -9.91 -11.16
CA VAL A 49 0.10 -9.11 -10.46
C VAL A 49 0.70 -7.97 -9.64
N SER A 50 2.04 -7.85 -9.60
CA SER A 50 2.73 -6.90 -8.73
C SER A 50 2.25 -7.05 -7.28
N GLN A 51 2.14 -8.30 -6.84
CA GLN A 51 1.46 -8.72 -5.62
C GLN A 51 -0.02 -8.28 -5.61
N LEU A 52 -0.39 -7.31 -4.79
CA LEU A 52 -1.73 -6.71 -4.78
C LEU A 52 -1.77 -5.44 -5.65
N TYR A 53 -1.21 -5.52 -6.86
CA TYR A 53 -1.14 -4.41 -7.84
C TYR A 53 -0.39 -3.17 -7.36
N CYS A 54 0.56 -3.33 -6.41
CA CYS A 54 1.17 -2.22 -5.69
C CYS A 54 2.71 -2.17 -5.76
N VAL A 55 3.36 -3.11 -6.45
CA VAL A 55 4.83 -3.12 -6.66
C VAL A 55 5.19 -2.62 -8.06
N ASN A 56 4.66 -1.44 -8.44
CA ASN A 56 4.71 -0.94 -9.81
C ASN A 56 6.13 -0.63 -10.32
N ALA A 57 7.05 -0.29 -9.42
CA ALA A 57 8.45 0.02 -9.75
C ALA A 57 9.37 -1.21 -9.75
N GLY A 58 8.81 -2.41 -9.54
CA GLY A 58 9.53 -3.66 -9.37
C GLY A 58 10.15 -3.86 -7.98
N HIS A 59 10.40 -5.12 -7.64
CA HIS A 59 11.07 -5.53 -6.41
C HIS A 59 12.55 -5.09 -6.44
N GLY A 60 13.11 -4.73 -5.27
CA GLY A 60 14.53 -4.38 -5.15
C GLY A 60 14.97 -3.09 -5.85
N ASN A 61 14.05 -2.20 -6.22
CA ASN A 61 14.38 -0.97 -6.96
C ASN A 61 15.38 -0.07 -6.20
N ARG A 62 16.61 0.04 -6.72
CA ARG A 62 17.71 0.76 -6.06
C ARG A 62 17.42 2.24 -5.83
N ALA A 63 16.74 2.92 -6.75
CA ALA A 63 16.42 4.33 -6.56
C ALA A 63 15.49 4.56 -5.35
N ILE A 64 14.52 3.66 -5.14
CA ILE A 64 13.63 3.70 -3.98
C ILE A 64 14.39 3.36 -2.70
N VAL A 65 15.16 2.26 -2.72
CA VAL A 65 15.94 1.81 -1.55
C VAL A 65 16.90 2.89 -1.09
N ASP A 66 17.67 3.47 -2.01
CA ASP A 66 18.67 4.49 -1.69
C ASP A 66 18.01 5.77 -1.11
N ALA A 67 16.91 6.23 -1.71
CA ALA A 67 16.17 7.40 -1.23
C ALA A 67 15.55 7.16 0.17
N MET A 68 15.02 5.96 0.43
CA MET A 68 14.52 5.58 1.75
C MET A 68 15.65 5.54 2.78
N THR A 69 16.79 4.91 2.46
CA THR A 69 17.95 4.83 3.36
C THR A 69 18.48 6.22 3.71
N GLU A 70 18.68 7.10 2.72
CA GLU A 70 19.14 8.48 2.97
C GLU A 70 18.17 9.24 3.90
N GLN A 71 16.87 9.12 3.66
CA GLN A 71 15.88 9.77 4.50
C GLN A 71 15.88 9.21 5.94
N LEU A 72 16.05 7.89 6.10
CA LEU A 72 16.12 7.22 7.40
C LEU A 72 17.34 7.64 8.22
N GLU A 73 18.47 7.96 7.59
CA GLU A 73 19.65 8.49 8.26
C GLU A 73 19.43 9.92 8.78
N ARG A 74 18.46 10.64 8.21
CA ARG A 74 18.15 12.03 8.57
C ARG A 74 17.04 12.12 9.60
N ILE A 75 15.85 11.60 9.27
CA ILE A 75 14.66 11.59 10.14
C ILE A 75 13.59 10.63 9.62
N GLN A 76 13.04 9.81 10.52
CA GLN A 76 12.14 8.70 10.20
C GLN A 76 10.66 9.08 10.34
N TYR A 77 10.34 10.04 11.22
CA TYR A 77 8.97 10.46 11.47
C TYR A 77 8.87 11.95 11.79
N VAL A 78 7.88 12.60 11.16
CA VAL A 78 7.50 13.98 11.42
C VAL A 78 5.98 14.07 11.41
N SER A 79 5.40 14.59 12.50
CA SER A 79 3.94 14.76 12.60
C SER A 79 3.38 15.61 11.45
N SER A 80 2.15 15.34 11.03
CA SER A 80 1.46 16.02 9.92
C SER A 80 1.43 17.55 10.02
N ALA A 81 1.45 18.11 11.24
CA ALA A 81 1.48 19.55 11.47
C ALA A 81 2.79 20.26 11.06
N LYS A 82 3.83 19.53 10.62
CA LYS A 82 5.11 20.10 10.17
C LYS A 82 5.37 19.70 8.71
N ARG A 83 6.27 20.44 8.07
CA ARG A 83 6.70 20.21 6.68
C ARG A 83 8.03 19.46 6.64
N THR A 84 8.25 18.68 5.59
CA THR A 84 9.54 18.06 5.25
C THR A 84 9.81 18.27 3.76
N PRO A 85 11.08 18.33 3.31
CA PRO A 85 11.42 18.44 1.89
C PRO A 85 10.77 17.33 1.05
N ALA A 86 10.84 16.08 1.50
CA ALA A 86 10.23 14.94 0.81
C ALA A 86 8.71 15.08 0.62
N ARG A 87 7.98 15.57 1.64
CA ARG A 87 6.55 15.81 1.52
C ARG A 87 6.23 16.96 0.55
N ALA A 88 7.06 18.01 0.55
CA ALA A 88 6.89 19.15 -0.34
C ALA A 88 7.12 18.75 -1.81
N GLU A 89 8.23 18.07 -2.09
CA GLU A 89 8.58 17.59 -3.43
C GLU A 89 7.51 16.63 -3.98
N LEU A 90 7.07 15.66 -3.16
CA LEU A 90 6.02 14.74 -3.57
C LEU A 90 4.68 15.46 -3.83
N SER A 91 4.33 16.46 -3.00
CA SER A 91 3.09 17.22 -3.22
C SER A 91 3.13 18.03 -4.52
N GLU A 92 4.27 18.61 -4.87
CA GLU A 92 4.45 19.35 -6.13
C GLU A 92 4.39 18.41 -7.34
N GLY A 93 5.07 17.26 -7.27
CA GLY A 93 5.03 16.26 -8.31
C GLY A 93 3.61 15.71 -8.55
N LEU A 94 2.86 15.43 -7.49
CA LEU A 94 1.47 14.97 -7.59
C LEU A 94 0.54 16.03 -8.18
N ALA A 95 0.67 17.29 -7.78
CA ALA A 95 -0.11 18.38 -8.35
C ALA A 95 0.22 18.59 -9.84
N ALA A 96 1.47 18.38 -10.26
CA ALA A 96 1.90 18.55 -11.65
C ALA A 96 1.37 17.47 -12.60
N VAL A 97 1.14 16.24 -12.12
CA VAL A 97 0.61 15.13 -12.94
C VAL A 97 -0.89 14.90 -12.74
N GLY A 98 -1.48 15.52 -11.71
CA GLY A 98 -2.90 15.45 -11.41
C GLY A 98 -3.75 16.29 -12.37
N PRO A 99 -5.09 16.17 -12.28
CA PRO A 99 -6.00 17.06 -12.99
C PRO A 99 -5.80 18.53 -12.58
N ASP A 100 -5.86 19.46 -13.54
CA ASP A 100 -5.69 20.92 -13.30
C ASP A 100 -6.61 21.50 -12.21
N SER A 101 -7.76 20.86 -11.97
CA SER A 101 -8.71 21.27 -10.94
C SER A 101 -8.31 20.87 -9.51
N LEU A 102 -7.22 20.11 -9.34
CA LEU A 102 -6.75 19.62 -8.05
C LEU A 102 -5.36 20.19 -7.73
N SER A 103 -5.29 21.08 -6.74
CA SER A 103 -4.06 21.77 -6.31
C SER A 103 -3.47 21.27 -4.99
N ASP A 104 -4.28 20.65 -4.15
CA ASP A 104 -3.93 20.32 -2.76
C ASP A 104 -3.83 18.82 -2.54
N VAL A 105 -2.78 18.40 -1.82
CA VAL A 105 -2.50 16.99 -1.54
C VAL A 105 -2.60 16.72 -0.05
N MET A 106 -3.45 15.75 0.31
CA MET A 106 -3.53 15.16 1.64
C MET A 106 -2.93 13.76 1.61
N PHE A 107 -2.05 13.44 2.58
CA PHE A 107 -1.38 12.15 2.66
C PHE A 107 -2.07 11.22 3.67
N SER A 108 -2.21 9.95 3.31
CA SER A 108 -2.65 8.84 4.18
C SER A 108 -1.63 7.70 4.12
N VAL A 109 -1.78 6.67 4.97
CA VAL A 109 -0.89 5.49 4.94
C VAL A 109 -1.53 4.27 4.27
N SER A 110 -2.79 4.37 3.85
CA SER A 110 -3.48 3.34 3.07
C SER A 110 -4.47 3.94 2.07
N GLY A 111 -4.87 3.13 1.08
CA GLY A 111 -5.94 3.48 0.15
C GLY A 111 -7.32 3.59 0.82
N SER A 112 -7.58 2.76 1.84
CA SER A 112 -8.83 2.83 2.61
C SER A 112 -8.98 4.18 3.34
N GLU A 113 -7.92 4.64 4.01
CA GLU A 113 -7.89 5.96 4.65
C GLU A 113 -8.01 7.11 3.63
N ALA A 114 -7.37 7.00 2.47
CA ALA A 114 -7.49 7.99 1.41
C ALA A 114 -8.96 8.14 0.96
N ASN A 115 -9.67 7.02 0.80
CA ASN A 115 -11.08 7.02 0.44
C ASN A 115 -11.96 7.61 1.56
N GLU A 116 -11.69 7.31 2.83
CA GLU A 116 -12.45 7.93 3.94
C GLU A 116 -12.22 9.44 4.06
N LEU A 117 -11.00 9.92 3.82
CA LEU A 117 -10.68 11.35 3.74
C LEU A 117 -11.44 11.99 2.58
N ALA A 118 -11.41 11.38 1.39
CA ALA A 118 -12.13 11.87 0.22
C ALA A 118 -13.64 11.94 0.45
N MET A 119 -14.23 10.92 1.08
CA MET A 119 -15.65 10.93 1.45
C MET A 119 -15.97 12.04 2.44
N THR A 120 -15.12 12.26 3.44
CA THR A 120 -15.29 13.33 4.42
C THR A 120 -15.30 14.70 3.74
N VAL A 121 -14.31 14.98 2.89
CA VAL A 121 -14.21 16.22 2.12
C VAL A 121 -15.41 16.41 1.19
N ALA A 122 -15.84 15.34 0.51
CA ALA A 122 -16.98 15.40 -0.41
C ALA A 122 -18.30 15.71 0.31
N ARG A 123 -18.53 15.12 1.48
CA ARG A 123 -19.74 15.38 2.29
C ARG A 123 -19.77 16.81 2.81
N ASP A 124 -18.62 17.31 3.30
CA ASP A 124 -18.49 18.68 3.80
C ASP A 124 -18.72 19.70 2.68
N TYR A 125 -18.06 19.51 1.52
CA TYR A 125 -18.21 20.38 0.37
C TYR A 125 -19.64 20.40 -0.20
N ALA A 126 -20.27 19.23 -0.31
CA ALA A 126 -21.60 19.10 -0.90
C ALA A 126 -22.76 19.33 0.09
N ASP A 127 -22.46 19.50 1.39
CA ASP A 127 -23.44 19.49 2.48
C ASP A 127 -24.43 18.30 2.36
N ALA A 128 -23.88 17.12 2.08
CA ALA A 128 -24.66 15.94 1.73
C ALA A 128 -24.20 14.71 2.54
N PRO A 129 -25.12 13.96 3.18
CA PRO A 129 -24.74 12.84 4.04
C PRO A 129 -24.43 11.54 3.26
N LYS A 130 -24.91 11.42 2.01
CA LYS A 130 -24.88 10.17 1.25
C LYS A 130 -23.72 10.15 0.25
N ILE A 131 -23.04 9.00 0.20
CA ILE A 131 -22.08 8.66 -0.86
C ILE A 131 -22.73 7.59 -1.75
N LEU A 132 -22.65 7.79 -3.07
CA LEU A 132 -23.11 6.81 -4.05
C LEU A 132 -21.90 5.99 -4.54
N SER A 133 -21.98 4.66 -4.45
CA SER A 133 -20.98 3.74 -4.98
C SER A 133 -21.60 2.80 -6.03
N ARG A 134 -20.78 1.91 -6.60
CA ARG A 134 -21.19 1.02 -7.69
C ARG A 134 -21.11 -0.44 -7.26
N TRP A 135 -22.01 -1.25 -7.80
CA TRP A 135 -21.91 -2.71 -7.70
C TRP A 135 -20.54 -3.19 -8.25
N ARG A 136 -19.87 -4.10 -7.52
CA ARG A 136 -18.50 -4.58 -7.80
C ARG A 136 -17.39 -3.52 -7.72
N SER A 137 -17.56 -2.45 -6.94
CA SER A 137 -16.43 -1.58 -6.59
C SER A 137 -15.70 -2.11 -5.36
N TYR A 138 -14.39 -1.83 -5.27
CA TYR A 138 -13.59 -2.02 -4.06
C TYR A 138 -12.99 -0.68 -3.64
N HIS A 139 -13.30 -0.23 -2.42
CA HIS A 139 -12.79 1.03 -1.88
C HIS A 139 -11.92 0.84 -0.63
N GLY A 140 -11.73 -0.40 -0.17
CA GLY A 140 -10.95 -0.73 1.01
C GLY A 140 -11.77 -1.44 2.08
N SER A 141 -11.11 -1.74 3.20
CA SER A 141 -11.61 -2.62 4.27
C SER A 141 -11.83 -1.93 5.62
N THR A 142 -11.54 -0.63 5.74
CA THR A 142 -11.94 0.14 6.92
C THR A 142 -13.45 0.38 6.91
N TYR A 143 -14.07 0.70 8.05
CA TYR A 143 -15.53 0.79 8.15
C TYR A 143 -16.15 1.77 7.15
N GLY A 144 -15.56 2.96 6.96
CA GLY A 144 -16.08 3.95 6.02
C GLY A 144 -15.86 3.52 4.56
N ALA A 145 -14.63 3.09 4.24
CA ALA A 145 -14.28 2.62 2.91
C ALA A 145 -15.10 1.38 2.48
N GLY A 146 -15.20 0.39 3.37
CA GLY A 146 -15.97 -0.84 3.18
C GLY A 146 -17.47 -0.57 3.02
N SER A 147 -18.01 0.46 3.67
CA SER A 147 -19.42 0.86 3.44
C SER A 147 -19.69 1.35 2.02
N ALA A 148 -18.65 1.75 1.27
CA ALA A 148 -18.74 2.12 -0.14
C ALA A 148 -18.31 0.99 -1.09
N THR A 149 -17.72 -0.10 -0.59
CA THR A 149 -17.38 -1.29 -1.37
C THR A 149 -18.67 -2.03 -1.78
N GLY A 150 -18.77 -2.35 -3.07
CA GLY A 150 -19.94 -3.00 -3.66
C GLY A 150 -19.67 -4.39 -4.21
N ASP A 151 -18.45 -4.91 -4.09
CA ASP A 151 -18.12 -6.30 -4.44
C ASP A 151 -18.48 -7.25 -3.28
N PRO A 152 -19.38 -8.23 -3.48
CA PRO A 152 -19.73 -9.19 -2.43
C PRO A 152 -18.64 -10.20 -2.11
N GLN A 153 -17.53 -10.24 -2.87
CA GLN A 153 -16.43 -11.18 -2.69
C GLN A 153 -15.25 -10.62 -1.88
N THR A 154 -15.29 -9.34 -1.52
CA THR A 154 -14.20 -8.63 -0.84
C THR A 154 -14.57 -8.19 0.56
#